data_AF-A0A1L5KKN6-F1
#
_entry.id   AF-A0A1L5KKN6-F1
#
_cell.length_a   1.000
_cell.length_b   1.000
_cell.length_c   1.000
_cell.angle_alpha   90.00
_cell.angle_beta   90.00
_cell.angle_gamma   90.00
#
_symmetry.space_group_name_H-M   'P 1'
#
loop_
_entity.id
_entity.type
_entity.pdbx_description
1 polymer ?
#
loop_
_entity_poly.entity_id
_entity_poly.type
_entity_poly.pdbx_seq_one_letter_code
_entity_poly.pdbx_strand_id
1 'polypeptide(L)' 'MDRKIPVLFKEKKECCGCTACYAICSQMAISMIEDEEGFEYPQIDEKKCIKCYQCLKVCPFKET' A
#
# COMPACT_ATOMS: atom_id res chain seq x y z
N MET A 1 11.39 -20.03 2.22
CA MET A 1 10.38 -19.19 2.91
C MET A 1 9.76 -18.23 1.92
N ASP A 2 8.59 -18.58 1.38
CA ASP A 2 7.85 -17.70 0.46
C ASP A 2 7.15 -16.59 1.25
N ARG A 3 7.70 -15.37 1.19
CA ARG A 3 7.02 -14.18 1.71
C ARG A 3 5.82 -13.85 0.81
N LYS A 4 4.72 -13.39 1.40
CA LYS A 4 3.51 -12.95 0.67
C LYS A 4 3.55 -11.44 0.39
N ILE A 5 2.87 -11.00 -0.66
CA ILE A 5 2.69 -9.56 -0.94
C ILE A 5 1.85 -8.93 0.20
N PRO A 6 2.23 -7.74 0.71
CA PRO A 6 1.46 -7.07 1.75
C PRO A 6 0.08 -6.63 1.25
N VAL A 7 -0.93 -6.75 2.11
CA VAL A 7 -2.27 -6.21 1.85
C VAL A 7 -2.38 -4.84 2.51
N LEU A 8 -2.50 -3.77 1.72
CA LEU A 8 -2.58 -2.40 2.22
C LEU A 8 -3.97 -2.08 2.79
N PHE A 9 -5.03 -2.58 2.16
CA PHE A 9 -6.42 -2.50 2.63
C PHE A 9 -7.24 -3.61 1.97
N LYS A 10 -8.36 -3.98 2.59
CA LYS A 10 -9.38 -4.88 2.04
C LYS A 10 -10.68 -4.15 1.73
N GLU A 11 -11.03 -3.21 2.60
CA GLU A 11 -12.21 -2.35 2.46
C GLU A 11 -11.78 -0.88 2.40
N LYS A 12 -12.51 -0.04 1.65
CA LYS A 12 -12.20 1.39 1.49
C LYS A 12 -11.99 2.10 2.84
N LYS A 13 -12.77 1.75 3.87
CA LYS A 13 -12.68 2.33 5.22
C LYS A 13 -11.35 2.08 5.95
N GLU A 14 -10.53 1.13 5.48
CA GLU A 14 -9.22 0.82 6.06
C GLU A 14 -8.07 1.66 5.45
N CYS A 15 -8.38 2.54 4.50
CA CYS A 15 -7.40 3.41 3.86
C CYS A 15 -7.96 4.84 3.74
N CYS A 16 -7.20 5.82 4.19
CA CYS A 16 -7.57 7.24 4.07
C CYS A 16 -6.91 7.95 2.87
N GLY A 17 -6.22 7.23 1.99
CA GLY A 17 -5.56 7.83 0.82
C GLY A 17 -4.35 8.71 1.13
N CYS A 18 -3.77 8.65 2.34
CA CYS A 18 -2.69 9.57 2.77
C CYS A 18 -1.35 9.44 2.02
N THR A 19 -1.21 8.50 1.10
CA THR A 19 0.01 8.22 0.30
C THR A 19 1.28 7.82 1.07
N ALA A 20 1.24 7.65 2.40
CA ALA A 20 2.42 7.26 3.18
C ALA A 20 3.07 5.94 2.70
N CYS A 21 2.24 4.95 2.36
CA CYS A 21 2.73 3.66 1.83
C CYS A 21 3.42 3.80 0.46
N TYR A 22 2.93 4.71 -0.40
CA TYR A 22 3.55 5.07 -1.67
C TYR A 22 4.93 5.71 -1.43
N ALA A 23 4.98 6.73 -0.57
CA ALA A 23 6.19 7.51 -0.31
C ALA A 23 7.32 6.67 0.33
N ILE A 24 7.01 5.75 1.24
CA ILE A 24 8.03 4.91 1.90
C ILE A 24 8.56 3.79 0.98
N CYS A 25 7.91 3.51 -0.15
CA CYS A 25 8.25 2.38 -0.99
C CYS A 25 9.51 2.66 -1.82
N SER A 26 10.67 2.21 -1.33
CA SER A 26 11.96 2.38 -2.04
C SER A 26 12.03 1.71 -3.41
N GLN A 27 11.10 0.81 -3.74
CA GLN A 27 11.04 0.11 -5.02
C GLN A 27 10.08 0.77 -6.01
N MET A 28 9.38 1.84 -5.62
CA MET A 28 8.30 2.44 -6.42
C MET A 28 7.30 1.37 -6.91
N ALA A 29 7.00 0.43 -6.02
CA ALA A 29 6.13 -0.72 -6.28
C ALA A 29 4.67 -0.42 -5.94
N ILE A 30 4.35 0.81 -5.53
CA ILE A 30 2.99 1.24 -5.20
C ILE A 30 2.64 2.40 -6.11
N SER A 31 1.43 2.41 -6.65
CA SER A 31 0.81 3.53 -7.36
C SER A 31 -0.49 3.91 -6.65
N MET A 32 -0.87 5.18 -6.71
CA MET A 32 -2.19 5.64 -6.26
C MET A 32 -3.14 5.62 -7.45
N ILE A 33 -4.27 4.91 -7.33
CA ILE A 33 -5.26 4.74 -8.39
C ILE A 33 -6.57 5.34 -7.92
N GLU A 34 -7.10 6.28 -8.71
CA GLU A 34 -8.39 6.91 -8.48
C GLU A 34 -9.53 5.90 -8.74
N ASP A 35 -10.55 5.91 -7.88
CA ASP A 35 -11.81 5.20 -8.12
C ASP A 35 -12.86 6.08 -8.81
N GLU A 36 -14.06 5.56 -9.04
CA GLU A 36 -15.15 6.29 -9.71
C GLU A 36 -15.64 7.53 -8.95
N GLU A 37 -15.32 7.64 -7.66
CA GLU A 37 -15.72 8.76 -6.79
C GLU A 37 -14.62 9.82 -6.68
N GLY A 38 -13.45 9.61 -7.31
CA GLY A 38 -12.30 10.51 -7.24
C GLY A 38 -11.38 10.25 -6.05
N PHE A 39 -11.57 9.16 -5.29
CA PHE A 39 -10.70 8.81 -4.18
C PHE A 39 -9.53 7.93 -4.63
N GLU A 40 -8.33 8.25 -4.16
CA GLU A 40 -7.12 7.51 -4.51
C GLU A 40 -6.79 6.40 -3.51
N TYR A 41 -6.56 5.18 -4.01
CA TYR A 41 -6.17 4.03 -3.22
C TYR A 41 -4.87 3.38 -3.73
N PRO A 42 -4.05 2.81 -2.83
CA PRO A 42 -2.76 2.26 -3.22
C PRO A 42 -2.90 0.88 -3.87
N GLN A 43 -2.29 0.71 -5.04
CA GLN A 43 -2.16 -0.58 -5.75
C GLN A 43 -0.70 -1.01 -5.78
N ILE A 44 -0.41 -2.28 -5.45
CA ILE A 44 0.95 -2.84 -5.47
C ILE A 44 1.23 -3.51 -6.82
N ASP A 45 2.36 -3.15 -7.43
CA ASP A 45 3.01 -3.92 -8.50
C ASP A 45 3.82 -5.06 -7.89
N GLU A 46 3.30 -6.29 -7.99
CA GLU A 46 3.92 -7.48 -7.43
C GLU A 46 5.29 -7.80 -8.03
N LYS A 47 5.57 -7.35 -9.26
CA LYS A 47 6.86 -7.59 -9.92
C LYS A 47 7.97 -6.73 -9.32
N LYS A 48 7.63 -5.56 -8.79
CA LYS A 48 8.58 -4.64 -8.13
C LYS A 48 8.64 -4.84 -6.61
N CYS A 49 7.59 -5.39 -6.02
CA CYS A 49 7.51 -5.53 -4.57
C CYS A 49 8.50 -6.59 -4.03
N ILE A 50 9.52 -6.13 -3.30
CA ILE A 50 10.48 -7.02 -2.63
C ILE A 50 10.00 -7.55 -1.27
N LYS A 51 8.73 -7.29 -0.90
CA LYS A 51 8.11 -7.80 0.35
C LYS A 51 8.92 -7.41 1.60
N CYS A 52 9.31 -6.13 1.68
CA CYS A 52 10.03 -5.54 2.83
C CYS A 52 9.09 -5.08 3.95
N TYR A 53 7.78 -5.00 3.68
CA TYR A 53 6.71 -4.62 4.63
C TYR A 53 6.80 -3.21 5.24
N GLN A 54 7.65 -2.32 4.72
CA GLN A 54 7.74 -0.91 5.17
C GLN A 54 6.42 -0.14 4.96
N CYS A 55 5.70 -0.47 3.88
CA CYS A 55 4.37 0.09 3.59
C CYS A 55 3.32 -0.23 4.67
N LEU A 56 3.47 -1.35 5.39
CA LEU A 56 2.61 -1.66 6.54
C LEU A 56 3.06 -0.89 7.78
N LYS A 57 4.37 -0.84 8.05
CA LYS A 57 4.93 -0.14 9.22
C LYS A 57 4.64 1.36 9.24
N VAL A 58 4.60 2.00 8.07
CA VAL A 58 4.31 3.44 7.99
C VAL A 58 2.82 3.75 8.09
N CYS A 59 1.94 2.75 7.93
CA CYS A 59 0.51 2.97 7.81
C CYS A 59 -0.14 3.09 9.19
N PRO A 60 -0.77 4.23 9.57
CA PRO A 60 -1.41 4.38 10.88
C PRO A 60 -2.60 3.44 11.10
N PHE A 61 -3.16 2.88 10.02
CA PHE A 61 -4.28 1.92 10.05
C PHE A 61 -3.80 0.47 10.23
N LYS A 62 -2.48 0.23 10.21
CA LYS A 62 -1.89 -1.08 10.48
C LYS A 62 -1.22 -1.00 11.84
N GLU A 63 -1.66 -1.86 12.75
CA GLU A 63 -1.09 -1.94 14.09
C GLU A 63 0.40 -2.29 14.00
N THR A 64 1.22 -1.50 14.69
CA THR A 64 2.65 -1.72 14.93
C THR A 64 2.88 -2.68 16.07
#